data_AF-A0A7L4TDB9-F1
#
_entry.id   AF-A0A7L4TDB9-F1
#
_cell.length_a   1.000
_cell.length_b   1.000
_cell.length_c   1.000
_cell.angle_alpha   90.00
_cell.angle_beta   90.00
_cell.angle_gamma   90.00
#
_symmetry.space_group_name_H-M   'P 1'
#
loop_
_entity.id
_entity.type
_entity.pdbx_description
1 polymer ?
#
loop_
_entity_poly.entity_id
_entity_poly.type
_entity_poly.pdbx_seq_one_letter_code
_entity_poly.pdbx_strand_id
1 'polypeptide(L)'
;LCTSTDDLQVFEIPDSPEGTDHHILVCTTCKEQIDDPEKTDPNHWRSLNDSMWSTVPAVQVMSWRMLNRLRGEGWPQDLLDMMYMEEETKAWAENGQKSDSGTAAVVHKDSNGLTIESGDTVVLIKDLN
;
A
#
# COMPACT_ATOMS: atom_id res chain seq x y z
N LEU A 1 0.98 11.87 -7.82
CA LEU A 1 0.46 10.50 -7.95
C LEU A 1 -0.57 10.45 -9.07
N CYS A 2 -1.64 11.24 -8.98
CA CYS A 2 -2.29 11.80 -10.17
C CYS A 2 -1.41 12.93 -10.72
N THR A 3 -1.41 13.18 -12.03
CA THR A 3 -0.77 14.35 -12.67
C THR A 3 -1.48 15.68 -12.35
N SER A 4 -2.51 15.64 -11.50
CA SER A 4 -3.25 16.81 -11.04
C SER A 4 -2.39 17.70 -10.13
N THR A 5 -2.55 19.01 -10.29
CA THR A 5 -1.92 20.04 -9.45
C THR A 5 -2.88 20.63 -8.41
N ASP A 6 -4.15 20.22 -8.42
CA ASP A 6 -5.20 20.83 -7.62
C ASP A 6 -5.46 20.03 -6.34
N ASP A 7 -5.71 20.75 -5.24
CA ASP A 7 -6.06 20.24 -3.90
C ASP A 7 -5.19 19.06 -3.43
N LEU A 8 -3.87 19.24 -3.51
CA LEU A 8 -2.89 18.26 -3.04
C LEU A 8 -2.92 18.17 -1.52
N GLN A 9 -3.18 16.97 -1.01
CA GLN A 9 -3.15 16.62 0.40
C GLN A 9 -2.03 15.63 0.67
N VAL A 10 -1.46 15.71 1.88
CA VAL A 10 -0.52 14.71 2.37
C VAL A 10 -1.32 13.47 2.78
N PHE A 11 -0.97 12.34 2.19
CA PHE A 11 -1.49 11.03 2.54
C PHE A 11 -0.35 10.18 3.09
N GLU A 12 -0.57 9.65 4.28
CA GLU A 12 0.35 8.76 4.97
C GLU A 12 0.04 7.32 4.57
N ILE A 13 1.05 6.60 4.08
CA ILE A 13 0.89 5.21 3.67
C ILE A 13 1.09 4.32 4.90
N PRO A 14 0.10 3.49 5.26
CA PRO A 14 0.20 2.62 6.42
C PRO A 14 1.23 1.49 6.21
N ASP A 15 1.66 0.91 7.33
CA ASP A 15 2.62 -0.20 7.44
C ASP A 15 4.03 0.13 6.93
N SER A 16 4.43 1.39 7.01
CA SER A 16 5.73 1.86 6.52
C SER A 16 6.91 1.33 7.34
N PRO A 17 8.03 0.98 6.69
CA PRO A 17 9.26 0.64 7.39
C PRO A 17 9.85 1.88 8.08
N GLU A 18 10.46 1.67 9.26
CA GLU A 18 11.10 2.74 10.03
C GLU A 18 12.16 3.47 9.18
N GLY A 19 12.13 4.81 9.19
CA GLY A 19 13.10 5.64 8.48
C GLY A 19 12.84 5.84 6.99
N THR A 20 11.76 5.28 6.44
CA THR A 20 11.34 5.55 5.05
C THR A 20 10.32 6.67 4.99
N ASP A 21 10.48 7.58 4.02
CA ASP A 21 9.48 8.59 3.72
C ASP A 21 8.20 7.89 3.21
N HIS A 22 7.16 7.90 4.03
CA HIS A 22 5.89 7.22 3.76
C HIS A 22 4.73 8.19 3.52
N HIS A 23 5.07 9.43 3.22
CA HIS A 23 4.13 10.49 2.90
C HIS A 23 4.15 10.75 1.40
N ILE A 24 2.97 10.84 0.80
CA ILE A 24 2.80 11.18 -0.60
C ILE A 24 1.80 12.30 -0.76
N LEU A 25 1.92 13.05 -1.85
CA LEU A 25 0.93 14.04 -2.24
C LEU A 25 -0.09 13.41 -3.19
N VAL A 26 -1.35 13.47 -2.79
CA VAL A 26 -2.50 12.98 -3.56
C VAL A 26 -3.54 14.08 -3.71
N CYS A 27 -4.16 14.14 -4.88
CA CYS A 27 -5.34 14.99 -5.06
C CYS A 27 -6.54 14.44 -4.26
N THR A 28 -7.51 15.29 -3.92
CA THR A 28 -8.73 14.89 -3.20
C THR A 28 -9.42 13.68 -3.83
N THR A 29 -9.49 13.62 -5.16
CA THR A 29 -10.06 12.49 -5.89
C THR A 29 -9.29 11.19 -5.67
N CYS A 30 -7.94 11.22 -5.73
CA CYS A 30 -7.14 10.03 -5.41
C CYS A 30 -7.38 9.57 -3.98
N LYS A 31 -7.43 10.49 -3.02
CA LYS A 31 -7.68 10.17 -1.62
C LYS A 31 -9.04 9.49 -1.43
N GLU A 32 -10.10 10.07 -2.00
CA GLU A 32 -11.44 9.49 -1.94
C GLU A 32 -11.49 8.10 -2.57
N GLN A 33 -10.80 7.87 -3.70
CA GLN A 33 -10.76 6.56 -4.36
C GLN A 33 -9.86 5.52 -3.65
N ILE A 34 -8.88 5.98 -2.86
CA ILE A 34 -8.09 5.11 -1.99
C ILE A 34 -8.96 4.65 -0.81
N ASP A 35 -9.64 5.59 -0.16
CA ASP A 35 -10.48 5.34 1.02
C ASP A 35 -11.77 4.57 0.65
N ASP A 36 -12.33 4.82 -0.53
CA ASP A 36 -13.60 4.25 -0.99
C ASP A 36 -13.41 3.44 -2.30
N PRO A 37 -13.24 2.11 -2.21
CA PRO A 37 -13.14 1.23 -3.38
C PRO A 37 -14.29 1.39 -4.38
N GLU A 38 -15.51 1.67 -3.93
CA GLU A 38 -16.70 1.73 -4.81
C GLU A 38 -16.67 2.94 -5.74
N LYS A 39 -15.93 3.99 -5.37
CA LYS A 39 -15.78 5.22 -6.15
C LYS A 39 -14.56 5.21 -7.07
N THR A 40 -13.82 4.12 -7.11
CA THR A 40 -12.60 4.01 -7.92
C THR A 40 -12.93 4.14 -9.41
N ASP A 41 -12.30 5.11 -10.10
CA ASP A 41 -12.40 5.30 -11.55
C ASP A 41 -11.10 4.80 -12.22
N PRO A 42 -11.12 3.66 -12.94
CA PRO A 42 -9.95 3.13 -13.64
C PRO A 42 -9.29 4.12 -14.61
N ASN A 43 -10.05 5.04 -15.21
CA ASN A 43 -9.49 6.01 -16.15
C ASN A 43 -8.61 7.05 -15.46
N HIS A 44 -8.95 7.43 -14.22
CA HIS A 44 -8.17 8.37 -13.42
C HIS A 44 -6.79 7.80 -13.08
N TRP A 45 -6.74 6.49 -12.80
CA TRP A 45 -5.53 5.75 -12.44
C TRP A 45 -4.63 5.39 -13.63
N ARG A 46 -4.95 5.78 -14.88
CA ARG A 46 -4.01 5.59 -16.00
C ARG A 46 -2.66 6.29 -15.79
N SER A 47 -2.63 7.34 -14.98
CA SER A 47 -1.41 8.03 -14.56
C SER A 47 -0.48 7.17 -13.68
N LEU A 48 -0.94 6.02 -13.19
CA LEU A 48 -0.09 5.06 -12.46
C LEU A 48 1.01 4.44 -13.34
N ASN A 49 0.79 4.37 -14.66
CA ASN A 49 1.80 3.88 -15.60
C ASN A 49 3.11 4.68 -15.50
N ASP A 50 3.01 6.01 -15.31
CA ASP A 50 4.19 6.85 -15.12
C ASP A 50 4.63 6.86 -13.65
N SER A 51 3.68 6.87 -12.71
CA SER A 51 3.98 6.94 -11.28
C SER A 51 4.68 5.70 -10.73
N MET A 52 4.48 4.52 -11.34
CA MET A 52 5.15 3.29 -10.91
C MET A 52 6.67 3.32 -11.12
N TRP A 53 7.16 4.17 -12.03
CA TRP A 53 8.59 4.38 -12.29
C TRP A 53 9.21 5.48 -11.41
N SER A 54 8.44 6.05 -10.49
CA SER A 54 8.95 7.05 -9.55
C SER A 54 10.10 6.47 -8.72
N THR A 55 11.11 7.28 -8.42
CA THR A 55 12.22 6.91 -7.52
C THR A 55 11.81 6.96 -6.04
N VAL A 56 10.59 7.40 -5.74
CA VAL A 56 10.07 7.52 -4.37
C VAL A 56 9.39 6.20 -3.99
N PRO A 57 9.91 5.44 -3.00
CA PRO A 57 9.37 4.13 -2.62
C PRO A 57 7.88 4.20 -2.25
N ALA A 58 7.47 5.24 -1.54
CA ALA A 58 6.08 5.53 -1.18
C ALA A 58 5.14 5.56 -2.40
N VAL A 59 5.57 6.20 -3.48
CA VAL A 59 4.80 6.31 -4.72
C VAL A 59 4.75 4.96 -5.44
N GLN A 60 5.85 4.20 -5.44
CA GLN A 60 5.88 2.86 -6.00
C GLN A 60 4.90 1.93 -5.26
N VAL A 61 4.94 1.92 -3.93
CA VAL A 61 4.04 1.13 -3.09
C VAL A 61 2.57 1.44 -3.36
N MET A 62 2.21 2.73 -3.40
CA MET A 62 0.82 3.10 -3.67
C MET A 62 0.39 2.81 -5.10
N SER A 63 1.28 3.00 -6.07
CA SER A 63 1.03 2.59 -7.46
C SER A 63 0.75 1.08 -7.53
N TRP A 64 1.56 0.26 -6.86
CA TRP A 64 1.39 -1.18 -6.80
C TRP A 64 0.07 -1.59 -6.14
N ARG A 65 -0.29 -0.99 -4.99
CA ARG A 65 -1.55 -1.28 -4.28
C ARG A 65 -2.77 -0.94 -5.14
N MET A 66 -2.76 0.22 -5.80
CA MET A 66 -3.88 0.64 -6.66
C MET A 66 -3.98 -0.19 -7.94
N LEU A 67 -2.84 -0.52 -8.58
CA LEU A 67 -2.83 -1.44 -9.72
C LEU A 67 -3.37 -2.82 -9.33
N ASN A 68 -3.02 -3.31 -8.13
CA ASN A 68 -3.56 -4.56 -7.59
C ASN A 68 -5.08 -4.53 -7.43
N ARG A 69 -5.62 -3.41 -6.90
CA ARG A 69 -7.06 -3.20 -6.74
C ARG A 69 -7.78 -3.20 -8.10
N LEU A 70 -7.15 -2.61 -9.12
CA LEU A 70 -7.70 -2.48 -10.46
C LEU A 70 -7.44 -3.69 -11.38
N ARG A 71 -6.81 -4.78 -10.89
CA ARG A 71 -6.48 -5.97 -11.70
C ARG A 71 -7.64 -6.50 -12.55
N GLY A 72 -8.89 -6.30 -12.14
CA GLY A 72 -10.08 -6.68 -12.91
C GLY A 72 -10.24 -5.98 -14.26
N GLU A 73 -9.57 -4.85 -14.50
CA GLU A 73 -9.63 -4.06 -15.74
C GLU A 73 -8.68 -4.57 -16.84
N GLY A 74 -7.83 -5.56 -16.54
CA GLY A 74 -6.90 -6.18 -17.49
C GLY A 74 -5.59 -5.40 -17.69
N TRP A 75 -5.66 -4.10 -18.01
CA TRP A 75 -4.46 -3.27 -18.23
C TRP A 75 -3.51 -3.13 -17.03
N PRO A 76 -3.96 -3.16 -15.76
CA PRO A 76 -3.04 -3.02 -14.62
C PRO A 76 -2.13 -4.23 -14.43
N GLN A 77 -2.54 -5.39 -14.95
CA GLN A 77 -1.77 -6.61 -14.82
C GLN A 77 -0.47 -6.54 -15.64
N ASP A 78 -0.54 -6.05 -16.88
CA ASP A 78 0.65 -5.84 -17.71
C ASP A 78 1.64 -4.87 -17.04
N LEU A 79 1.12 -3.83 -16.37
CA LEU A 79 1.95 -2.87 -15.63
C LEU A 79 2.60 -3.49 -14.40
N LEU A 80 1.85 -4.28 -13.62
CA LEU A 80 2.38 -5.00 -12.46
C LEU A 80 3.47 -5.99 -12.86
N ASP A 81 3.32 -6.66 -13.99
CA ASP A 81 4.30 -7.63 -14.50
C ASP A 81 5.59 -6.94 -14.98
N MET A 82 5.50 -5.69 -15.47
CA MET A 82 6.65 -4.87 -15.86
C MET A 82 7.29 -4.12 -14.68
N MET A 83 6.54 -3.89 -13.60
CA MET A 83 7.00 -3.13 -12.45
C MET A 83 8.03 -3.93 -11.64
N TYR A 84 9.25 -3.38 -11.54
CA TYR A 84 10.28 -3.92 -10.66
C TYR A 84 10.35 -3.11 -9.37
N MET A 85 10.21 -3.79 -8.23
CA MET A 85 10.33 -3.22 -6.89
C MET A 85 11.37 -4.00 -6.10
N GLU A 86 12.09 -3.30 -5.24
CA GLU A 86 12.96 -3.95 -4.26
C GLU A 86 12.12 -4.80 -3.30
N GLU A 87 12.70 -5.89 -2.80
CA GLU A 87 12.00 -6.89 -1.97
C GLU A 87 11.35 -6.25 -0.74
N GLU A 88 12.07 -5.33 -0.08
CA GLU A 88 11.57 -4.58 1.08
C GLU A 88 10.37 -3.68 0.72
N THR A 89 10.47 -2.95 -0.39
CA THR A 89 9.40 -2.06 -0.87
C THR A 89 8.17 -2.86 -1.31
N LYS A 90 8.38 -4.03 -1.94
CA LYS A 90 7.31 -4.95 -2.32
C LYS A 90 6.62 -5.54 -1.08
N ALA A 91 7.39 -5.96 -0.07
CA ALA A 91 6.83 -6.47 1.18
C ALA A 91 5.97 -5.41 1.89
N TRP A 92 6.42 -4.15 1.90
CA TRP A 92 5.60 -3.03 2.39
C TRP A 92 4.29 -2.86 1.59
N ALA A 93 4.36 -2.96 0.26
CA ALA A 93 3.17 -2.86 -0.58
C ALA A 93 2.14 -3.97 -0.29
N GLU A 94 2.60 -5.21 -0.17
CA GLU A 94 1.78 -6.38 0.12
C GLU A 94 1.14 -6.32 1.52
N ASN A 95 1.85 -5.81 2.52
CA ASN A 95 1.36 -5.76 3.90
C ASN A 95 0.10 -4.89 4.04
N GLY A 96 0.10 -3.67 3.49
CA GLY A 96 -1.09 -2.82 3.61
C GLY A 96 -2.26 -3.25 2.72
N GLN A 97 -2.05 -4.07 1.68
CA GLN A 97 -3.16 -4.65 0.91
C GLN A 97 -3.88 -5.76 1.72
N LYS A 98 -3.14 -6.53 2.51
CA LYS A 98 -3.73 -7.55 3.41
C LYS A 98 -4.60 -6.92 4.51
N SER A 99 -4.33 -5.67 4.89
CA SER A 99 -5.11 -4.91 5.86
C SER A 99 -6.44 -4.41 5.29
N ASP A 100 -6.50 -4.11 3.99
CA ASP A 100 -7.68 -3.50 3.33
C ASP A 100 -8.61 -4.54 2.66
N SER A 101 -8.06 -5.69 2.26
CA SER A 101 -8.83 -6.84 1.80
C SER A 101 -9.05 -7.78 2.98
N GLY A 102 -10.27 -7.85 3.53
CA GLY A 102 -10.68 -8.76 4.63
C GLY A 102 -10.51 -10.27 4.36
N THR A 103 -9.56 -10.67 3.54
CA THR A 103 -9.12 -12.04 3.26
C THR A 103 -7.77 -12.27 3.91
N ALA A 104 -7.84 -12.74 5.16
CA ALA A 104 -6.94 -13.66 5.84
C ALA A 104 -5.53 -13.84 5.25
N ALA A 105 -4.54 -13.42 6.05
CA ALA A 105 -3.45 -14.29 6.49
C ALA A 105 -2.59 -14.93 5.39
N VAL A 106 -1.47 -14.28 5.07
CA VAL A 106 -0.21 -15.04 4.99
C VAL A 106 0.42 -14.98 6.37
N VAL A 107 -0.15 -15.79 7.28
CA VAL A 107 0.48 -16.20 8.53
C VAL A 107 1.72 -16.99 8.12
N HIS A 108 2.91 -16.46 8.41
CA HIS A 108 4.09 -17.31 8.54
C HIS A 108 3.85 -18.21 9.74
N LYS A 109 3.33 -19.42 9.51
CA LYS A 109 3.23 -20.46 10.54
C LYS A 109 4.64 -21.00 10.79
N ASP A 110 5.15 -20.80 12.01
CA ASP A 110 6.21 -21.66 12.52
C ASP A 110 5.62 -23.02 12.93
N SER A 111 6.48 -24.04 13.04
CA SER A 111 6.07 -25.44 13.29
C SER A 111 5.44 -25.69 14.67
N ASN A 112 5.15 -24.67 15.46
CA ASN A 112 4.52 -24.79 16.79
C ASN A 112 3.10 -24.20 16.88
N GLY A 113 2.54 -23.73 15.76
CA GLY A 113 1.08 -23.53 15.64
C GLY A 113 0.51 -22.38 16.46
N LEU A 114 1.28 -21.32 16.71
CA LEU A 114 0.77 -20.08 17.28
C LEU A 114 0.71 -18.97 16.22
N THR A 115 -0.47 -18.38 16.06
CA THR A 115 -0.74 -17.24 15.18
C THR A 115 -0.23 -15.97 15.86
N ILE A 116 0.71 -15.27 15.24
CA ILE A 116 1.15 -13.95 15.71
C ILE A 116 0.36 -12.88 14.97
N GLU A 117 -0.44 -12.11 15.72
CA GLU A 117 -1.02 -10.83 15.28
C GLU A 117 0.00 -9.71 15.56
N SER A 118 0.36 -8.93 14.54
CA SER A 118 1.11 -7.68 14.76
C SER A 118 0.13 -6.56 15.11
N GLY A 119 0.03 -6.24 16.40
CA GLY A 119 -0.79 -5.12 16.87
C GLY A 119 -1.16 -5.14 18.36
N ASP A 120 -0.83 -6.20 19.10
CA ASP A 120 -0.92 -6.15 20.56
C ASP A 120 0.16 -5.21 21.09
N THR A 121 -0.27 -4.15 21.78
CA THR A 121 0.64 -3.23 22.45
C THR A 121 1.31 -4.03 23.55
N VAL A 122 2.56 -4.42 23.33
CA VAL A 122 3.43 -4.97 24.37
C VAL A 122 3.70 -3.84 25.38
N VAL A 123 2.78 -3.67 26.34
CA VAL A 123 3.03 -2.84 27.51
C VAL A 123 3.96 -3.63 28.42
N LEU A 124 5.25 -3.37 28.30
CA LEU A 124 6.28 -3.77 29.25
C LEU A 124 6.02 -3.08 30.60
N ILE A 125 5.15 -3.64 31.43
CA ILE A 125 5.12 -3.29 32.86
C ILE A 125 6.11 -4.20 33.57
N LYS A 126 7.26 -3.60 33.88
CA LYS A 126 8.35 -4.20 34.63
C LYS A 126 8.07 -3.96 36.11
N ASP A 127 7.40 -4.89 36.79
CA ASP A 127 7.34 -4.87 38.26
C ASP A 127 8.36 -5.87 38.84
N LEU A 128 9.37 -5.28 39.49
CA LEU A 128 10.26 -5.92 40.46
C LEU A 128 9.56 -5.87 41.83
N ASN A 129 9.27 -7.03 42.44
CA ASN A 129 9.75 -7.43 43.78
C ASN A 129 9.34 -8.88 44.08
#